data_AF-A0A3G1B4H5-F1
#
_entry.id   AF-A0A3G1B4H5-F1
#
_cell.length_a   1.000
_cell.length_b   1.000
_cell.length_c   1.000
_cell.angle_alpha   90.00
_cell.angle_beta   90.00
_cell.angle_gamma   90.00
#
_symmetry.space_group_name_H-M   'P 1'
#
loop_
_entity.id
_entity.type
_entity.pdbx_description
1 polymer ?
#
loop_
_entity_poly.entity_id
_entity_poly.type
_entity_poly.pdbx_seq_one_letter_code
_entity_poly.pdbx_strand_id
1 'polypeptide(L)'
;MSLLLKDRVYTMESPTTKRGVYPLHGFKLGLYRLPIKLEDPLEMKSIVEGLKKTFTMDTFADRVFATHTWTEENMPDPSSRGYQKTNLSITVEIVSGEVVDIIYQIFPIEKFGDPQWVKDYRKKADYYAKMIIDTILRNTILADKMVESLARLEKIEPDAALKRLEDLTPLAKIVPNAKPKPKPEIPAGTQELVSEVIEVPDGAKPGPIDVEYKSHMPSSIPYTVASNKNVVKTWGRKGEDNGIMGVWGEFVSVDYDICVADGACIDACPVQVYEWFDTPGNPASDKKPLMAREPDCIFCLACEGVCPPQAIKIFQRKS
;
A
#
# COMPACT_ATOMS: atom_id res chain seq x y z
N MET A 1 -2.91 29.34 -10.98
CA MET A 1 -1.47 29.26 -11.36
C MET A 1 -0.71 28.93 -10.10
N SER A 2 -0.33 27.67 -9.87
CA SER A 2 0.33 27.26 -8.62
C SER A 2 1.80 27.67 -8.64
N LEU A 3 2.20 28.37 -7.57
CA LEU A 3 3.45 29.10 -7.35
C LEU A 3 4.63 28.20 -6.89
N LEU A 4 4.58 26.90 -7.19
CA LEU A 4 5.69 25.95 -6.96
C LEU A 4 6.82 26.05 -8.00
N LEU A 5 6.62 26.76 -9.11
CA LEU A 5 7.51 26.68 -10.29
C LEU A 5 8.66 27.70 -10.28
N LYS A 6 9.41 27.82 -9.17
CA LYS A 6 10.75 28.45 -9.26
C LYS A 6 11.81 27.50 -9.79
N ASP A 7 11.59 26.19 -9.70
CA ASP A 7 12.38 25.18 -10.40
C ASP A 7 11.50 24.43 -11.41
N ARG A 8 11.35 25.01 -12.61
CA ARG A 8 10.92 24.25 -13.79
C ARG A 8 12.02 23.24 -14.12
N VAL A 9 11.77 21.97 -13.83
CA VAL A 9 12.54 20.83 -14.34
C VAL A 9 11.49 19.82 -14.80
N TYR A 10 10.71 20.00 -15.87
CA TYR A 10 11.06 20.25 -17.27
C TYR A 10 9.72 20.41 -18.05
N THR A 11 9.47 21.38 -18.94
CA THR A 11 9.91 21.36 -20.36
C THR A 11 11.43 21.40 -20.48
N MET A 12 11.99 20.54 -21.33
CA MET A 12 13.38 20.10 -21.33
C MET A 12 14.51 21.20 -21.27
N GLU A 13 14.80 21.87 -20.14
CA GLU A 13 16.12 22.48 -19.78
C GLU A 13 16.72 22.12 -18.38
N SER A 14 17.64 21.14 -18.28
CA SER A 14 18.57 20.94 -17.14
C SER A 14 19.79 20.09 -17.58
N PRO A 15 21.02 20.60 -17.45
CA PRO A 15 22.23 19.92 -17.96
C PRO A 15 22.66 18.68 -17.14
N THR A 16 21.91 18.26 -16.12
CA THR A 16 22.29 17.16 -15.19
C THR A 16 21.27 16.01 -15.11
N THR A 17 20.41 15.83 -16.11
CA THR A 17 19.58 14.62 -16.19
C THR A 17 20.49 13.39 -16.30
N LYS A 18 20.52 12.58 -15.23
CA LYS A 18 21.23 11.30 -15.20
C LYS A 18 20.70 10.42 -16.35
N ARG A 19 21.63 9.93 -17.17
CA ARG A 19 21.42 8.91 -18.23
C ARG A 19 20.51 7.80 -17.69
N GLY A 20 19.33 7.61 -18.28
CA GLY A 20 18.56 6.39 -18.07
C GLY A 20 17.06 6.45 -18.37
N VAL A 21 16.42 7.61 -18.27
CA VAL A 21 14.97 7.71 -18.53
C VAL A 21 14.75 8.49 -19.81
N TYR A 22 14.66 7.77 -20.93
CA TYR A 22 14.20 8.35 -22.19
C TYR A 22 12.68 8.47 -22.15
N PRO A 23 12.09 9.68 -22.13
CA PRO A 23 10.69 9.83 -22.49
C PRO A 23 10.58 9.46 -23.98
N LEU A 24 9.95 8.33 -24.26
CA LEU A 24 9.53 7.94 -25.59
C LEU A 24 8.79 9.12 -26.24
N HIS A 25 9.09 9.43 -27.50
CA HIS A 25 8.62 10.61 -28.21
C HIS A 25 7.09 10.76 -28.14
N GLY A 26 6.58 11.82 -27.47
CA GLY A 26 5.17 12.19 -27.47
C GLY A 26 4.48 12.35 -26.10
N PHE A 27 5.15 11.98 -25.01
CA PHE A 27 4.60 12.07 -23.66
C PHE A 27 4.88 13.43 -23.01
N LYS A 28 3.85 14.05 -22.40
CA LYS A 28 4.07 15.13 -21.43
C LYS A 28 4.34 14.48 -20.08
N LEU A 29 5.58 14.63 -19.60
CA LEU A 29 6.01 14.21 -18.28
C LEU A 29 5.91 15.40 -17.32
N GLY A 30 5.31 15.22 -16.16
CA GLY A 30 5.53 16.12 -15.03
C GLY A 30 6.34 15.39 -13.96
N LEU A 31 7.38 16.05 -13.49
CA LEU A 31 8.26 15.60 -12.41
C LEU A 31 8.28 16.71 -11.35
N TYR A 32 7.92 16.36 -10.11
CA TYR A 32 7.99 17.23 -8.95
C TYR A 32 8.88 16.60 -7.92
N ARG A 33 9.98 17.29 -7.60
CA ARG A 33 10.91 16.87 -6.57
C ARG A 33 10.60 17.61 -5.27
N LEU A 34 10.23 16.87 -4.24
CA LEU A 34 9.85 17.42 -2.95
C LEU A 34 10.96 17.19 -1.92
N PRO A 35 11.39 18.22 -1.17
CA PRO A 35 12.45 18.12 -0.17
C PRO A 35 11.94 17.48 1.13
N ILE A 36 11.31 16.31 1.02
CA ILE A 36 10.76 15.52 2.11
C ILE A 36 11.25 14.09 1.99
N LYS A 37 11.50 13.48 3.15
CA LYS A 37 12.02 12.12 3.27
C LYS A 37 10.86 11.15 3.48
N LEU A 38 10.80 10.08 2.69
CA LEU A 38 9.78 9.03 2.78
C LEU A 38 10.48 7.70 2.53
N GLU A 39 10.91 7.02 3.59
CA GLU A 39 11.61 5.72 3.50
C GLU A 39 10.89 4.63 4.28
N ASP A 40 10.02 5.01 5.21
CA ASP A 40 9.34 4.06 6.07
C ASP A 40 8.18 3.38 5.30
N PRO A 41 8.21 2.04 5.17
CA PRO A 41 7.13 1.29 4.56
C PRO A 41 5.76 1.51 5.22
N LEU A 42 5.70 1.87 6.51
CA LEU A 42 4.47 2.16 7.22
C LEU A 42 3.83 3.47 6.74
N GLU A 43 4.64 4.49 6.50
CA GLU A 43 4.18 5.77 5.95
C GLU A 43 3.63 5.59 4.53
N MET A 44 4.28 4.74 3.74
CA MET A 44 3.82 4.36 2.40
C MET A 44 2.48 3.64 2.44
N LYS A 45 2.31 2.67 3.35
CA LYS A 45 1.02 1.98 3.55
C LYS A 45 -0.07 2.95 4.00
N SER A 46 0.26 3.89 4.90
CA SER A 46 -0.67 4.91 5.38
C SER A 46 -1.17 5.82 4.25
N ILE A 47 -0.28 6.26 3.34
CA ILE A 47 -0.64 7.02 2.14
C ILE A 47 -1.63 6.24 1.28
N VAL A 48 -1.35 4.96 1.03
CA VAL A 48 -2.19 4.10 0.20
C VAL A 48 -3.56 3.97 0.85
N GLU A 49 -3.62 3.51 2.10
CA GLU A 49 -4.87 3.28 2.85
C GLU A 49 -5.72 4.54 3.01
N GLY A 50 -5.10 5.69 3.26
CA GLY A 50 -5.80 6.97 3.36
C GLY A 50 -6.52 7.39 2.07
N LEU A 51 -6.06 6.91 0.92
CA LEU A 51 -6.53 7.34 -0.39
C LEU A 51 -7.24 6.25 -1.22
N LYS A 52 -7.29 4.99 -0.75
CA LYS A 52 -7.97 3.88 -1.47
C LYS A 52 -9.45 4.16 -1.82
N LYS A 53 -10.12 5.02 -1.05
CA LYS A 53 -11.52 5.41 -1.30
C LYS A 53 -11.66 6.50 -2.36
N THR A 54 -10.61 7.25 -2.64
CA THR A 54 -10.62 8.41 -3.54
C THR A 54 -10.02 8.08 -4.90
N PHE A 55 -8.96 7.26 -4.92
CA PHE A 55 -8.23 6.86 -6.12
C PHE A 55 -8.03 5.36 -6.15
N THR A 56 -7.83 4.82 -7.35
CA THR A 56 -7.32 3.46 -7.50
C THR A 56 -5.84 3.47 -7.14
N MET A 57 -5.50 2.88 -6.00
CA MET A 57 -4.14 2.87 -5.47
C MET A 57 -3.47 1.53 -5.75
N ASP A 58 -2.23 1.57 -6.20
CA ASP A 58 -1.36 0.40 -6.36
C ASP A 58 0.02 0.70 -5.78
N THR A 59 0.78 -0.33 -5.43
CA THR A 59 2.13 -0.22 -4.87
C THR A 59 3.06 -1.23 -5.49
N PHE A 60 4.22 -0.77 -5.92
CA PHE A 60 5.27 -1.64 -6.42
C PHE A 60 6.62 -1.16 -5.92
N ALA A 61 7.30 -2.01 -5.14
CA ALA A 61 8.58 -1.70 -4.51
C ALA A 61 8.58 -0.35 -3.75
N ASP A 62 9.36 0.61 -4.22
CA ASP A 62 9.53 1.96 -3.70
C ASP A 62 8.52 2.97 -4.26
N ARG A 63 7.48 2.50 -4.98
CA ARG A 63 6.53 3.36 -5.68
C ARG A 63 5.08 3.15 -5.26
N VAL A 64 4.35 4.26 -5.15
CA VAL A 64 2.90 4.29 -4.98
C VAL A 64 2.28 4.89 -6.23
N PHE A 65 1.30 4.22 -6.81
CA PHE A 65 0.55 4.67 -7.97
C PHE A 65 -0.84 5.09 -7.52
N ALA A 66 -1.23 6.31 -7.89
CA ALA A 66 -2.57 6.84 -7.68
C ALA A 66 -3.20 7.11 -9.04
N THR A 67 -4.20 6.30 -9.41
CA THR A 67 -4.92 6.44 -10.67
C THR A 67 -6.29 7.06 -10.47
N HIS A 68 -6.58 8.10 -11.25
CA HIS A 68 -7.92 8.67 -11.37
C HIS A 68 -8.48 8.32 -12.74
N THR A 69 -9.69 7.77 -12.74
CA THR A 69 -10.47 7.48 -13.95
C THR A 69 -11.62 8.46 -14.05
N TRP A 70 -11.86 8.99 -15.26
CA TRP A 70 -13.04 9.78 -15.55
C TRP A 70 -13.63 9.35 -16.90
N THR A 71 -14.90 9.66 -17.08
CA THR A 71 -15.61 9.35 -18.31
C THR A 71 -15.95 10.63 -19.05
N GLU A 72 -15.68 10.65 -20.35
CA GLU A 72 -16.22 11.63 -21.28
C GLU A 72 -17.36 10.99 -22.08
N GLU A 73 -18.38 11.77 -22.38
CA GLU A 73 -19.51 11.38 -23.21
C GLU A 73 -19.69 12.47 -24.28
N ASN A 74 -19.88 12.07 -25.54
CA ASN A 74 -19.97 13.03 -26.63
C ASN A 74 -21.32 13.78 -26.67
N MET A 75 -22.33 13.20 -26.04
CA MET A 75 -23.71 13.68 -25.99
C MET A 75 -24.28 13.44 -24.59
N PRO A 76 -25.17 14.33 -24.10
CA PRO A 76 -25.75 14.20 -22.77
C PRO A 76 -26.84 13.11 -22.67
N ASP A 77 -27.44 12.70 -23.79
CA ASP A 77 -28.45 11.64 -23.83
C ASP A 77 -27.84 10.31 -24.32
N PRO A 78 -27.76 9.28 -23.46
CA PRO A 78 -27.25 7.96 -23.82
C PRO A 78 -28.06 7.23 -24.91
N SER A 79 -29.32 7.63 -25.14
CA SER A 79 -30.20 6.98 -26.13
C SER A 79 -30.12 7.62 -27.52
N SER A 80 -29.37 8.71 -27.66
CA SER A 80 -29.24 9.44 -28.90
C SER A 80 -28.40 8.68 -29.95
N ARG A 81 -28.85 8.72 -31.21
CA ARG A 81 -28.15 8.06 -32.31
C ARG A 81 -26.76 8.68 -32.51
N GLY A 82 -25.70 7.90 -32.27
CA GLY A 82 -24.32 8.37 -32.35
C GLY A 82 -23.68 8.68 -30.99
N TYR A 83 -24.32 8.32 -29.88
CA TYR A 83 -23.71 8.37 -28.54
C TYR A 83 -22.41 7.55 -28.49
N GLN A 84 -21.37 8.17 -27.97
CA GLN A 84 -20.05 7.59 -27.74
C GLN A 84 -19.58 7.98 -26.35
N LYS A 85 -18.98 7.01 -25.67
CA LYS A 85 -18.45 7.13 -24.32
C LYS A 85 -17.03 6.60 -24.31
N THR A 86 -16.13 7.30 -23.63
CA THR A 86 -14.77 6.82 -23.42
C THR A 86 -14.34 7.03 -21.99
N ASN A 87 -13.75 5.98 -21.42
CA ASN A 87 -13.12 6.02 -20.11
C ASN A 87 -11.66 6.39 -20.27
N LEU A 88 -11.28 7.49 -19.63
CA LEU A 88 -9.94 8.03 -19.62
C LEU A 88 -9.34 7.87 -18.23
N SER A 89 -8.02 7.77 -18.16
CA SER A 89 -7.32 7.67 -16.88
C SER A 89 -6.01 8.43 -16.89
N ILE A 90 -5.61 8.84 -15.70
CA ILE A 90 -4.30 9.43 -15.43
C ILE A 90 -3.74 8.82 -14.15
N THR A 91 -2.47 8.47 -14.18
CA THR A 91 -1.75 7.88 -13.04
C THR A 91 -0.64 8.82 -12.60
N VAL A 92 -0.59 9.06 -11.29
CA VAL A 92 0.50 9.74 -10.61
C VAL A 92 1.30 8.70 -9.84
N GLU A 93 2.61 8.69 -10.03
CA GLU A 93 3.57 7.84 -9.35
C GLU A 93 4.26 8.67 -8.26
N ILE A 94 4.36 8.12 -7.06
CA ILE A 94 5.16 8.67 -5.97
C ILE A 94 6.32 7.72 -5.77
N VAL A 95 7.54 8.21 -5.98
CA VAL A 95 8.77 7.47 -5.72
C VAL A 95 9.28 7.86 -4.34
N SER A 96 9.40 6.88 -3.46
CA SER A 96 9.92 7.02 -2.10
C SER A 96 11.45 7.07 -2.10
N GLY A 97 12.03 7.70 -1.07
CA GLY A 97 13.46 7.92 -0.92
C GLY A 97 13.80 9.06 0.03
N GLU A 98 15.08 9.44 0.05
CA GLU A 98 15.57 10.63 0.79
C GLU A 98 14.90 11.92 0.32
N VAL A 99 14.53 11.96 -0.96
CA VAL A 99 13.78 13.02 -1.61
C VAL A 99 12.64 12.36 -2.36
N VAL A 100 11.41 12.79 -2.11
CA VAL A 100 10.23 12.26 -2.79
C VAL A 100 10.11 12.85 -4.18
N ASP A 101 10.08 11.99 -5.19
CA ASP A 101 9.81 12.39 -6.58
C ASP A 101 8.38 11.98 -6.96
N ILE A 102 7.54 12.95 -7.31
CA ILE A 102 6.18 12.73 -7.82
C ILE A 102 6.19 12.89 -9.34
N ILE A 103 5.79 11.84 -10.05
CA ILE A 103 5.88 11.72 -11.50
C ILE A 103 4.49 11.47 -12.07
N TYR A 104 4.14 12.09 -13.18
CA TYR A 104 2.96 11.68 -13.96
C TYR A 104 3.23 11.77 -15.45
N GLN A 105 2.60 10.87 -16.19
CA GLN A 105 2.74 10.77 -17.64
C GLN A 105 1.36 10.90 -18.29
N ILE A 106 1.20 11.91 -19.14
CA ILE A 106 0.01 12.04 -19.97
C ILE A 106 0.24 11.25 -21.26
N PHE A 107 -0.48 10.15 -21.39
CA PHE A 107 -0.46 9.31 -22.59
C PHE A 107 -1.15 10.00 -23.77
N PRO A 108 -0.75 9.73 -25.03
CA PRO A 108 -1.53 10.09 -26.21
C PRO A 108 -2.95 9.52 -26.13
N ILE A 109 -3.91 10.20 -26.77
CA ILE A 109 -5.34 9.85 -26.68
C ILE A 109 -5.64 8.51 -27.36
N GLU A 110 -4.76 8.09 -28.27
CA GLU A 110 -4.73 6.83 -28.97
C GLU A 110 -4.67 5.63 -28.02
N LYS A 111 -4.08 5.80 -26.82
CA LYS A 111 -4.09 4.78 -25.76
C LYS A 111 -5.51 4.39 -25.33
N PHE A 112 -6.48 5.29 -25.50
CA PHE A 112 -7.87 5.14 -25.06
C PHE A 112 -8.83 4.84 -26.22
N GLY A 113 -8.33 4.31 -27.34
CA GLY A 113 -9.15 3.99 -28.52
C GLY A 113 -9.39 5.17 -29.46
N ASP A 114 -8.56 6.20 -29.37
CA ASP A 114 -8.54 7.38 -30.25
C ASP A 114 -9.91 8.07 -30.48
N PRO A 115 -10.61 8.48 -29.41
CA PRO A 115 -11.87 9.21 -29.53
C PRO A 115 -11.65 10.64 -30.08
N GLN A 116 -11.78 10.79 -31.40
CA GLN A 116 -11.58 12.05 -32.13
C GLN A 116 -12.47 13.22 -31.67
N TRP A 117 -13.58 12.92 -30.97
CA TRP A 117 -14.52 13.93 -30.46
C TRP A 117 -14.12 14.51 -29.10
N VAL A 118 -13.17 13.90 -28.38
CA VAL A 118 -12.72 14.38 -27.07
C VAL A 118 -11.83 15.61 -27.25
N LYS A 119 -12.30 16.75 -26.72
CA LYS A 119 -11.59 18.02 -26.78
C LYS A 119 -10.80 18.32 -25.50
N ASP A 120 -9.68 19.03 -25.66
CA ASP A 120 -8.83 19.50 -24.56
C ASP A 120 -8.33 18.39 -23.61
N TYR A 121 -8.25 17.14 -24.08
CA TYR A 121 -7.84 15.98 -23.29
C TYR A 121 -6.59 16.24 -22.44
N ARG A 122 -5.52 16.76 -23.06
CA ARG A 122 -4.25 17.02 -22.37
C ARG A 122 -4.40 18.04 -21.23
N LYS A 123 -5.26 19.05 -21.37
CA LYS A 123 -5.51 20.04 -20.31
C LYS A 123 -6.29 19.42 -19.15
N LYS A 124 -7.30 18.60 -19.46
CA LYS A 124 -8.09 17.87 -18.45
C LYS A 124 -7.23 16.85 -17.70
N ALA A 125 -6.42 16.07 -18.41
CA ALA A 125 -5.48 15.11 -17.81
C ALA A 125 -4.45 15.81 -16.91
N ASP A 126 -3.89 16.95 -17.33
CA ASP A 126 -2.97 17.77 -16.54
C ASP A 126 -3.65 18.33 -15.27
N TYR A 127 -4.90 18.79 -15.39
CA TYR A 127 -5.70 19.24 -14.25
C TYR A 127 -5.95 18.11 -13.24
N TYR A 128 -6.36 16.93 -13.70
CA TYR A 128 -6.60 15.79 -12.83
C TYR A 128 -5.31 15.27 -12.18
N ALA A 129 -4.18 15.25 -12.90
CA ALA A 129 -2.89 14.93 -12.32
C ALA A 129 -2.55 15.88 -11.16
N LYS A 130 -2.69 17.19 -11.36
CA LYS A 130 -2.45 18.19 -10.30
C LYS A 130 -3.42 18.05 -9.12
N MET A 131 -4.69 17.75 -9.39
CA MET A 131 -5.68 17.47 -8.34
C MET A 131 -5.28 16.26 -7.49
N ILE A 132 -4.82 15.17 -8.11
CA ILE A 132 -4.31 14.00 -7.39
C ILE A 132 -3.13 14.40 -6.50
N ILE A 133 -2.15 15.11 -7.06
CA ILE A 133 -0.94 15.55 -6.34
C ILE A 133 -1.30 16.42 -5.14
N ASP A 134 -2.14 17.44 -5.35
CA ASP A 134 -2.59 18.35 -4.30
C ASP A 134 -3.36 17.59 -3.22
N THR A 135 -4.24 16.65 -3.61
CA THR A 135 -4.97 15.80 -2.65
C THR A 135 -4.02 14.93 -1.84
N ILE A 136 -3.03 14.29 -2.45
CA ILE A 136 -2.04 13.47 -1.75
C ILE A 136 -1.26 14.33 -0.77
N LEU A 137 -0.79 15.51 -1.18
CA LEU A 137 0.02 16.40 -0.33
C LEU A 137 -0.76 16.96 0.86
N ARG A 138 -2.06 17.21 0.74
CA ARG A 138 -2.87 17.75 1.84
C ARG A 138 -3.44 16.70 2.79
N ASN A 139 -3.73 15.51 2.27
CA ASN A 139 -4.51 14.49 2.94
C ASN A 139 -3.67 13.27 3.32
N THR A 140 -2.36 13.39 3.45
CA THR A 140 -1.49 12.29 3.90
C THR A 140 -0.42 12.82 4.84
N ILE A 141 0.41 11.92 5.36
CA ILE A 141 1.59 12.28 6.17
C ILE A 141 2.57 13.21 5.44
N LEU A 142 2.51 13.27 4.11
CA LEU A 142 3.30 14.21 3.33
C LEU A 142 2.96 15.67 3.67
N ALA A 143 1.75 15.94 4.17
CA ALA A 143 1.35 17.28 4.61
C ALA A 143 2.25 17.77 5.75
N ASP A 144 2.38 16.96 6.79
CA ASP A 144 3.11 17.34 8.00
C ASP A 144 4.62 17.47 7.70
N LYS A 145 5.16 16.53 6.90
CA LYS A 145 6.55 16.60 6.42
C LYS A 145 6.83 17.81 5.52
N MET A 146 5.87 18.19 4.69
CA MET A 146 5.99 19.40 3.86
C MET A 146 5.96 20.66 4.72
N VAL A 147 5.11 20.72 5.74
CA VAL A 147 5.07 21.85 6.68
C VAL A 147 6.40 21.98 7.42
N GLU A 148 6.95 20.89 7.94
CA GLU A 148 8.27 20.88 8.59
C GLU A 148 9.39 21.33 7.65
N SER A 149 9.38 20.84 6.40
CA SER A 149 10.38 21.22 5.41
C SER A 149 10.27 22.69 5.02
N LEU A 150 9.05 23.21 4.80
CA LEU A 150 8.79 24.62 4.48
C LEU A 150 9.15 25.54 5.65
N ALA A 151 8.78 25.18 6.88
CA ALA A 151 9.14 25.94 8.08
C ALA A 151 10.66 26.07 8.22
N ARG A 152 11.40 24.99 7.95
CA ARG A 152 12.87 25.00 7.98
C ARG A 152 13.50 25.80 6.83
N LEU A 153 13.00 25.64 5.60
CA LEU A 153 13.57 26.30 4.41
C LEU A 153 13.27 27.80 4.37
N GLU A 154 12.03 28.18 4.68
CA GLU A 154 11.57 29.56 4.61
C GLU A 154 11.72 30.30 5.97
N LYS A 155 12.12 29.59 7.04
CA LYS A 155 12.25 30.12 8.42
C LYS A 155 10.97 30.81 8.91
N ILE A 156 9.85 30.15 8.67
CA ILE A 156 8.51 30.62 9.04
C ILE A 156 7.91 29.72 10.13
N GLU A 157 6.98 30.28 10.91
CA GLU A 157 6.21 29.54 11.92
C GLU A 157 5.39 28.40 11.28
N PRO A 158 5.13 27.29 12.01
CA PRO A 158 4.44 26.11 11.46
C PRO A 158 3.03 26.42 10.93
N ASP A 159 2.31 27.35 11.57
CA ASP A 159 0.99 27.80 11.10
C ASP A 159 1.06 28.60 9.79
N ALA A 160 2.14 29.36 9.59
CA ALA A 160 2.38 30.07 8.33
C ALA A 160 2.80 29.10 7.22
N ALA A 161 3.60 28.07 7.55
CA ALA A 161 3.95 26.99 6.64
C ALA A 161 2.72 26.16 6.23
N LEU A 162 1.77 25.94 7.14
CA LEU A 162 0.49 25.30 6.80
C LEU A 162 -0.28 26.12 5.77
N LYS A 163 -0.53 27.41 6.03
CA LYS A 163 -1.19 28.31 5.07
C LYS A 163 -0.49 28.34 3.71
N ARG A 164 0.85 28.35 3.73
CA ARG A 164 1.66 28.28 2.52
C ARG A 164 1.40 26.99 1.75
N LEU A 165 1.32 25.84 2.42
CA LEU A 165 0.96 24.57 1.80
C LEU A 165 -0.45 24.62 1.19
N GLU A 166 -1.42 25.25 1.86
CA GLU A 166 -2.79 25.41 1.34
C GLU A 166 -2.82 26.24 0.05
N ASP A 167 -2.09 27.36 0.02
CA ASP A 167 -1.98 28.23 -1.16
C ASP A 167 -1.31 27.52 -2.35
N LEU A 168 -0.38 26.61 -2.07
CA LEU A 168 0.34 25.84 -3.07
C LEU A 168 -0.49 24.69 -3.66
N THR A 169 -1.49 24.20 -2.92
CA THR A 169 -2.32 23.03 -3.27
C THR A 169 -3.80 23.40 -3.47
N PRO A 170 -4.12 24.31 -4.43
CA PRO A 170 -5.47 24.84 -4.61
C PRO A 170 -6.47 23.82 -5.17
N LEU A 171 -6.01 22.71 -5.77
CA LEU A 171 -6.87 21.70 -6.38
C LEU A 171 -7.12 20.50 -5.46
N ALA A 172 -6.63 20.55 -4.22
CA ALA A 172 -6.80 19.47 -3.28
C ALA A 172 -8.29 19.25 -2.96
N LYS A 173 -8.80 18.06 -3.26
CA LYS A 173 -10.07 17.60 -2.69
C LYS A 173 -9.85 17.28 -1.22
N ILE A 174 -10.67 17.84 -0.34
CA ILE A 174 -10.68 17.49 1.08
C ILE A 174 -11.28 16.08 1.19
N VAL A 175 -10.48 15.11 1.62
CA VAL A 175 -10.94 13.74 1.85
C VAL A 175 -11.27 13.60 3.34
N PRO A 176 -12.54 13.36 3.73
CA PRO A 176 -12.89 13.15 5.13
C PRO A 176 -12.11 11.96 5.70
N ASN A 177 -11.54 12.11 6.91
CA ASN A 177 -10.72 11.11 7.62
C ASN A 177 -9.34 10.75 7.01
N ALA A 178 -8.81 11.56 6.10
CA ALA A 178 -7.52 11.28 5.46
C ALA A 178 -6.29 11.78 6.23
N LYS A 179 -6.43 12.40 7.41
CA LYS A 179 -5.33 12.53 8.37
C LYS A 179 -5.43 11.43 9.44
N PRO A 180 -5.12 10.14 9.15
CA PRO A 180 -4.71 9.26 10.22
C PRO A 180 -3.38 9.83 10.74
N LYS A 181 -3.39 10.35 11.97
CA LYS A 181 -2.15 10.64 12.68
C LYS A 181 -1.28 9.38 12.61
N PRO A 182 0.02 9.45 12.28
CA PRO A 182 0.92 8.37 12.64
C PRO A 182 0.76 8.20 14.15
N LYS A 183 0.18 7.08 14.59
CA LYS A 183 0.27 6.73 15.99
C LYS A 183 1.76 6.45 16.21
N PRO A 184 2.46 7.22 17.05
CA PRO A 184 3.76 6.77 17.49
C PRO A 184 3.54 5.40 18.14
N GLU A 185 4.30 4.39 17.71
CA GLU A 185 4.56 3.26 18.58
C GLU A 185 5.21 3.85 19.84
N ILE A 186 4.43 3.89 20.92
CA ILE A 186 4.95 4.27 22.23
C ILE A 186 5.95 3.18 22.63
N PRO A 187 7.19 3.53 23.00
CA PRO A 187 8.07 2.60 23.68
C PRO A 187 7.49 2.27 25.06
N ALA A 188 7.16 1.00 25.24
CA ALA A 188 6.82 0.30 26.50
C ALA A 188 5.59 0.78 27.29
N GLY A 189 4.89 -0.21 27.85
CA GLY A 189 3.64 -0.16 28.62
C GLY A 189 3.41 1.10 29.46
N THR A 190 2.18 1.56 29.59
CA THR A 190 1.20 0.92 30.48
C THR A 190 -0.21 1.43 30.16
N GLN A 191 -1.16 0.50 30.03
CA GLN A 191 -2.61 0.57 30.34
C GLN A 191 -3.30 -0.49 29.47
N GLU A 192 -4.00 -1.51 29.97
CA GLU A 192 -4.23 -2.01 31.32
C GLU A 192 -4.11 -3.54 31.22
N LEU A 193 -3.44 -4.13 32.21
CA LEU A 193 -3.65 -5.53 32.54
C LEU A 193 -5.11 -5.68 32.95
N VAL A 194 -5.98 -6.08 32.02
CA VAL A 194 -7.02 -7.02 32.41
C VAL A 194 -6.34 -8.37 32.38
N SER A 195 -5.85 -8.77 33.55
CA SER A 195 -5.57 -10.16 33.87
C SER A 195 -6.88 -10.93 33.80
N GLU A 196 -7.40 -11.15 32.60
CA GLU A 196 -8.18 -12.35 32.37
C GLU A 196 -7.15 -13.46 32.26
N VAL A 197 -7.24 -14.40 33.20
CA VAL A 197 -6.55 -15.68 33.10
C VAL A 197 -7.03 -16.30 31.80
N ILE A 198 -6.24 -16.16 30.74
CA ILE A 198 -6.53 -16.80 29.46
C ILE A 198 -6.20 -18.27 29.68
N GLU A 199 -7.24 -19.10 29.80
CA GLU A 199 -7.08 -20.55 29.79
C GLU A 199 -6.45 -20.93 28.44
N VAL A 200 -5.16 -21.25 28.47
CA VAL A 200 -4.46 -21.85 27.34
C VAL A 200 -5.16 -23.18 27.04
N PRO A 201 -5.72 -23.36 25.85
CA PRO A 201 -6.40 -24.60 25.50
C PRO A 201 -5.47 -25.80 25.66
N ASP A 202 -5.97 -26.89 26.24
CA ASP A 202 -5.22 -28.13 26.43
C ASP A 202 -5.16 -28.88 25.08
N GLY A 203 -4.14 -28.58 24.27
CA GLY A 203 -3.87 -29.21 22.98
C GLY A 203 -4.22 -28.37 21.74
N ALA A 204 -4.08 -28.98 20.56
CA ALA A 204 -4.36 -28.33 19.29
C ALA A 204 -5.85 -28.03 19.10
N LYS A 205 -6.16 -26.83 18.62
CA LYS A 205 -7.51 -26.44 18.20
C LYS A 205 -7.96 -27.34 17.03
N PRO A 206 -9.21 -27.83 17.01
CA PRO A 206 -9.71 -28.59 15.86
C PRO A 206 -9.78 -27.69 14.62
N GLY A 207 -9.29 -28.21 13.49
CA GLY A 207 -9.46 -27.56 12.19
C GLY A 207 -10.84 -27.79 11.57
N PRO A 208 -11.12 -27.20 10.39
CA PRO A 208 -10.20 -26.46 9.51
C PRO A 208 -9.95 -25.01 9.96
N ILE A 209 -8.95 -24.36 9.37
CA ILE A 209 -8.73 -22.92 9.50
C ILE A 209 -9.98 -22.13 9.12
N ASP A 210 -10.28 -21.09 9.89
CA ASP A 210 -11.35 -20.15 9.58
C ASP A 210 -10.97 -19.33 8.34
N VAL A 211 -11.70 -19.48 7.24
CA VAL A 211 -11.42 -18.79 5.97
C VAL A 211 -11.73 -17.28 6.05
N GLU A 212 -12.63 -16.89 6.95
CA GLU A 212 -13.06 -15.51 7.15
C GLU A 212 -12.32 -14.83 8.30
N TYR A 213 -11.28 -15.44 8.88
CA TYR A 213 -10.53 -14.89 10.02
C TYR A 213 -10.12 -13.41 9.84
N LYS A 214 -9.81 -12.97 8.62
CA LYS A 214 -9.46 -11.57 8.32
C LYS A 214 -10.58 -10.56 8.61
N SER A 215 -11.84 -10.99 8.71
CA SER A 215 -13.00 -10.11 8.94
C SER A 215 -13.26 -9.86 10.44
N HIS A 216 -12.92 -10.80 11.29
CA HIS A 216 -13.31 -10.79 12.71
C HIS A 216 -12.13 -11.00 13.68
N MET A 217 -10.98 -11.45 13.20
CA MET A 217 -9.76 -11.59 14.00
C MET A 217 -8.89 -10.33 13.87
N PRO A 218 -8.52 -9.67 14.98
CA PRO A 218 -7.68 -8.47 14.93
C PRO A 218 -6.27 -8.84 14.48
N SER A 219 -5.64 -7.96 13.69
CA SER A 219 -4.23 -8.09 13.34
C SER A 219 -3.35 -7.95 14.58
N SER A 220 -2.39 -8.85 14.75
CA SER A 220 -1.39 -8.85 15.81
C SER A 220 -0.02 -8.40 15.28
N ILE A 221 0.99 -8.39 16.16
CA ILE A 221 2.34 -7.91 15.85
C ILE A 221 2.92 -8.75 14.69
N PRO A 222 3.24 -8.12 13.54
CA PRO A 222 3.83 -8.84 12.41
C PRO A 222 5.21 -9.39 12.78
N TYR A 223 5.54 -10.55 12.24
CA TYR A 223 6.81 -11.21 12.48
C TYR A 223 7.78 -10.92 11.33
N THR A 224 8.97 -10.42 11.65
CA THR A 224 10.03 -10.25 10.64
C THR A 224 10.92 -11.48 10.64
N VAL A 225 10.97 -12.16 9.51
CA VAL A 225 11.73 -13.38 9.31
C VAL A 225 13.23 -13.06 9.34
N ALA A 226 13.97 -13.74 10.23
CA ALA A 226 15.40 -13.49 10.39
C ALA A 226 16.23 -13.87 9.14
N SER A 227 15.82 -14.91 8.41
CA SER A 227 16.56 -15.46 7.28
C SER A 227 16.56 -14.55 6.04
N ASN A 228 15.43 -13.90 5.74
CA ASN A 228 15.26 -13.13 4.50
C ASN A 228 14.64 -11.73 4.70
N LYS A 229 14.41 -11.30 5.95
CA LYS A 229 13.79 -10.01 6.31
C LYS A 229 12.38 -9.81 5.76
N ASN A 230 11.71 -10.87 5.31
CA ASN A 230 10.32 -10.79 4.89
C ASN A 230 9.43 -10.58 6.11
N VAL A 231 8.35 -9.81 5.94
CA VAL A 231 7.41 -9.47 7.02
C VAL A 231 6.16 -10.33 6.88
N VAL A 232 5.99 -11.27 7.80
CA VAL A 232 4.82 -12.12 7.93
C VAL A 232 3.78 -11.41 8.79
N LYS A 233 2.58 -11.21 8.25
CA LYS A 233 1.45 -10.68 9.03
C LYS A 233 0.92 -11.75 9.98
N THR A 234 0.45 -11.34 11.15
CA THR A 234 -0.16 -12.26 12.14
C THR A 234 -1.52 -11.72 12.57
N TRP A 235 -2.41 -12.61 13.00
CA TRP A 235 -3.75 -12.29 13.48
C TRP A 235 -4.07 -13.12 14.73
N GLY A 236 -4.69 -12.48 15.72
CA GLY A 236 -5.20 -13.18 16.90
C GLY A 236 -4.16 -13.71 17.89
N ARG A 237 -2.86 -13.44 17.69
CA ARG A 237 -1.82 -13.78 18.66
C ARG A 237 -2.07 -13.05 19.97
N LYS A 238 -2.04 -13.77 21.09
CA LYS A 238 -2.22 -13.22 22.44
C LYS A 238 -1.00 -13.57 23.29
N GLY A 239 -0.48 -12.59 24.01
CA GLY A 239 0.71 -12.76 24.85
C GLY A 239 2.02 -12.80 24.06
N GLU A 240 3.12 -12.87 24.81
CA GLU A 240 4.46 -13.08 24.26
C GLU A 240 4.84 -14.57 24.22
N ASP A 241 4.14 -15.38 25.02
CA ASP A 241 4.27 -16.82 25.09
C ASP A 241 3.69 -17.51 23.85
N ASN A 242 4.13 -18.74 23.59
CA ASN A 242 3.67 -19.52 22.45
C ASN A 242 2.31 -20.20 22.72
N GLY A 243 1.59 -19.83 23.79
CA GLY A 243 0.31 -20.44 24.16
C GLY A 243 -0.78 -20.26 23.11
N ILE A 244 -1.00 -19.02 22.64
CA ILE A 244 -1.98 -18.68 21.60
C ILE A 244 -1.29 -17.85 20.51
N MET A 245 -1.05 -18.49 19.38
CA MET A 245 -0.28 -17.92 18.28
C MET A 245 -1.15 -17.38 17.15
N GLY A 246 -2.39 -17.85 17.02
CA GLY A 246 -3.33 -17.40 16.00
C GLY A 246 -2.90 -17.73 14.58
N VAL A 247 -3.38 -16.95 13.61
CA VAL A 247 -3.13 -17.16 12.18
C VAL A 247 -1.96 -16.31 11.70
N TRP A 248 -1.06 -16.90 10.92
CA TRP A 248 0.13 -16.27 10.35
C TRP A 248 0.02 -16.27 8.83
N GLY A 249 0.51 -15.23 8.15
CA GLY A 249 0.51 -15.10 6.68
C GLY A 249 -0.78 -14.53 6.05
N GLU A 250 -0.62 -13.77 4.96
CA GLU A 250 -1.69 -13.05 4.25
C GLU A 250 -2.25 -13.80 3.04
N PHE A 251 -1.39 -14.22 2.13
CA PHE A 251 -1.73 -14.99 0.95
C PHE A 251 -1.53 -16.49 1.20
N VAL A 252 -0.57 -16.84 2.05
CA VAL A 252 -0.28 -18.19 2.51
C VAL A 252 -0.52 -18.22 4.01
N SER A 253 -1.75 -18.50 4.40
CA SER A 253 -2.17 -18.39 5.81
C SER A 253 -2.09 -19.73 6.51
N VAL A 254 -1.52 -19.77 7.71
CA VAL A 254 -1.40 -20.96 8.56
C VAL A 254 -1.90 -20.62 9.96
N ASP A 255 -2.90 -21.35 10.46
CA ASP A 255 -3.36 -21.26 11.84
C ASP A 255 -2.42 -22.09 12.74
N TYR A 256 -1.62 -21.41 13.56
CA TYR A 256 -0.62 -22.05 14.41
C TYR A 256 -1.25 -22.73 15.62
N ASP A 257 -2.48 -22.36 16.00
CA ASP A 257 -3.22 -23.01 17.07
C ASP A 257 -3.84 -24.33 16.61
N ILE A 258 -4.02 -24.51 15.29
CA ILE A 258 -4.48 -25.77 14.67
C ILE A 258 -3.29 -26.64 14.20
N CYS A 259 -2.19 -26.01 13.76
CA CYS A 259 -1.06 -26.72 13.16
C CYS A 259 -0.38 -27.69 14.13
N VAL A 260 -0.22 -28.95 13.73
CA VAL A 260 0.41 -30.03 14.54
C VAL A 260 1.85 -30.37 14.13
N ALA A 261 2.52 -29.49 13.37
CA ALA A 261 3.88 -29.71 12.86
C ALA A 261 4.11 -30.98 12.03
N ASP A 262 3.09 -31.43 11.29
CA ASP A 262 3.18 -32.62 10.42
C ASP A 262 4.29 -32.51 9.36
N GLY A 263 4.43 -31.32 8.76
CA GLY A 263 5.52 -31.02 7.82
C GLY A 263 5.22 -31.34 6.35
N ALA A 264 4.13 -32.04 6.00
CA ALA A 264 3.81 -32.36 4.59
C ALA A 264 3.70 -31.11 3.70
N CYS A 265 3.28 -29.97 4.26
CA CYS A 265 3.22 -28.70 3.54
C CYS A 265 4.60 -28.17 3.09
N ILE A 266 5.67 -28.45 3.84
CA ILE A 266 7.04 -28.07 3.50
C ILE A 266 7.52 -28.93 2.33
N ASP A 267 7.33 -30.24 2.42
CA ASP A 267 7.75 -31.20 1.40
C ASP A 267 6.96 -31.07 0.09
N ALA A 268 5.67 -30.76 0.19
CA ALA A 268 4.81 -30.58 -0.99
C ALA A 268 5.02 -29.25 -1.72
N CYS A 269 5.73 -28.28 -1.14
CA CYS A 269 5.86 -26.95 -1.71
C CYS A 269 6.97 -26.90 -2.79
N PRO A 270 6.64 -26.76 -4.09
CA PRO A 270 7.64 -26.81 -5.17
C PRO A 270 8.59 -25.60 -5.18
N VAL A 271 8.19 -24.51 -4.52
CA VAL A 271 8.93 -23.24 -4.45
C VAL A 271 9.47 -22.96 -3.04
N GLN A 272 9.38 -23.93 -2.12
CA GLN A 272 9.96 -23.86 -0.77
C GLN A 272 9.59 -22.57 0.01
N VAL A 273 8.29 -22.25 0.06
CA VAL A 273 7.75 -21.08 0.79
C VAL A 273 8.02 -21.17 2.29
N TYR A 274 8.01 -22.39 2.84
CA TYR A 274 8.05 -22.65 4.27
C TYR A 274 9.46 -22.95 4.78
N GLU A 275 9.73 -22.53 6.02
CA GLU A 275 10.86 -22.95 6.85
C GLU A 275 10.36 -23.38 8.24
N TRP A 276 11.15 -24.16 8.98
CA TRP A 276 10.78 -24.51 10.36
C TRP A 276 11.01 -23.32 11.29
N PHE A 277 10.04 -23.08 12.16
CA PHE A 277 10.09 -22.07 13.21
C PHE A 277 9.78 -22.69 14.56
N ASP A 278 10.65 -22.48 15.55
CA ASP A 278 10.52 -23.08 16.87
C ASP A 278 9.49 -22.31 17.72
N THR A 279 8.53 -23.04 18.29
CA THR A 279 7.44 -22.53 19.12
C THR A 279 7.34 -23.33 20.43
N PRO A 280 8.41 -23.36 21.25
CA PRO A 280 8.43 -24.17 22.47
C PRO A 280 7.30 -23.78 23.43
N GLY A 281 6.63 -24.78 23.99
CA GLY A 281 5.53 -24.56 24.95
C GLY A 281 4.19 -24.22 24.29
N ASN A 282 4.07 -24.32 22.97
CA ASN A 282 2.78 -24.24 22.30
C ASN A 282 1.99 -25.55 22.51
N PRO A 283 0.68 -25.48 22.84
CA PRO A 283 -0.14 -26.66 23.10
C PRO A 283 -0.28 -27.62 21.92
N ALA A 284 -0.17 -27.13 20.69
CA ALA A 284 -0.35 -27.94 19.49
C ALA A 284 0.95 -28.60 19.00
N SER A 285 2.07 -27.87 19.01
CA SER A 285 3.40 -28.41 18.66
C SER A 285 4.53 -27.43 18.96
N ASP A 286 5.72 -27.94 19.33
CA ASP A 286 6.91 -27.12 19.62
C ASP A 286 7.60 -26.49 18.40
N LYS A 287 7.05 -26.67 17.21
CA LYS A 287 7.53 -26.05 15.96
C LYS A 287 6.37 -25.83 14.99
N LYS A 288 6.52 -24.91 14.02
CA LYS A 288 5.52 -24.57 13.00
C LYS A 288 6.17 -24.26 11.64
N PRO A 289 5.45 -24.47 10.52
CA PRO A 289 5.91 -24.07 9.20
C PRO A 289 5.72 -22.56 9.00
N LEU A 290 6.81 -21.80 9.06
CA LEU A 290 6.84 -20.37 8.81
C LEU A 290 6.91 -20.08 7.31
N MET A 291 5.96 -19.32 6.79
CA MET A 291 5.89 -18.89 5.39
C MET A 291 6.92 -17.80 5.05
N ALA A 292 8.19 -18.04 5.36
CA ALA A 292 9.27 -17.08 5.17
C ALA A 292 9.31 -16.48 3.75
N ARG A 293 9.02 -17.28 2.73
CA ARG A 293 9.01 -16.89 1.32
C ARG A 293 7.58 -16.78 0.76
N GLU A 294 6.64 -16.28 1.55
CA GLU A 294 5.24 -16.08 1.14
C GLU A 294 5.06 -15.41 -0.25
N PRO A 295 5.84 -14.38 -0.64
CA PRO A 295 5.73 -13.76 -1.97
C PRO A 295 6.03 -14.70 -3.15
N ASP A 296 6.77 -15.77 -2.92
CA ASP A 296 7.17 -16.74 -3.95
C ASP A 296 6.06 -17.79 -4.22
N CYS A 297 4.96 -17.75 -3.46
CA CYS A 297 3.86 -18.67 -3.63
C CYS A 297 3.23 -18.57 -5.03
N ILE A 298 3.19 -19.71 -5.73
CA ILE A 298 2.58 -19.84 -7.06
C ILE A 298 1.09 -20.27 -7.02
N PHE A 299 0.46 -20.24 -5.83
CA PHE A 299 -0.94 -20.57 -5.63
C PHE A 299 -1.36 -21.97 -6.14
N CYS A 300 -0.46 -22.96 -6.06
CA CYS A 300 -0.73 -24.34 -6.52
C CYS A 300 -1.70 -25.13 -5.61
N LEU A 301 -2.02 -24.62 -4.42
CA LEU A 301 -2.91 -25.21 -3.41
C LEU A 301 -2.45 -26.58 -2.85
N ALA A 302 -1.25 -27.05 -3.19
CA ALA A 302 -0.74 -28.34 -2.71
C ALA A 302 -0.68 -28.43 -1.19
N CYS A 303 -0.17 -27.39 -0.52
CA CYS A 303 -0.07 -27.32 0.95
C CYS A 303 -1.43 -27.33 1.66
N GLU A 304 -2.48 -26.77 1.04
CA GLU A 304 -3.86 -26.81 1.57
C GLU A 304 -4.44 -28.24 1.51
N GLY A 305 -4.13 -28.99 0.44
CA GLY A 305 -4.63 -30.35 0.26
C GLY A 305 -3.91 -31.41 1.11
N VAL A 306 -2.62 -31.23 1.42
CA VAL A 306 -1.83 -32.22 2.18
C VAL A 306 -1.87 -32.01 3.69
N CYS A 307 -2.36 -30.87 4.18
CA CYS A 307 -2.36 -30.55 5.60
C CYS A 307 -3.43 -31.36 6.35
N PRO A 308 -3.07 -32.31 7.25
CA PRO A 308 -4.05 -33.19 7.90
C PRO A 308 -5.12 -32.44 8.74
N PRO A 309 -4.76 -31.44 9.57
CA PRO A 309 -5.76 -30.68 10.31
C PRO A 309 -6.35 -29.51 9.49
N GLN A 310 -6.02 -29.40 8.19
CA GLN A 310 -6.47 -28.31 7.32
C GLN A 310 -6.21 -26.92 7.93
N ALA A 311 -5.01 -26.74 8.49
CA ALA A 311 -4.59 -25.48 9.13
C ALA A 311 -4.17 -24.40 8.14
N ILE A 312 -4.13 -24.69 6.84
CA ILE A 312 -3.55 -23.83 5.81
C ILE A 312 -4.65 -23.35 4.87
N LYS A 313 -4.67 -22.05 4.57
CA LYS A 313 -5.52 -21.47 3.51
C LYS A 313 -4.72 -20.58 2.58
N ILE A 314 -4.90 -20.80 1.28
CA ILE A 314 -4.28 -19.97 0.25
C ILE A 314 -5.30 -18.97 -0.32
N PHE A 315 -4.95 -17.68 -0.29
CA PHE A 315 -5.74 -16.61 -0.90
C PHE A 315 -5.08 -16.15 -2.20
N GLN A 316 -5.73 -16.44 -3.33
CA GLN A 316 -5.27 -15.97 -4.64
C GLN A 316 -5.28 -14.44 -4.71
N ARG A 317 -4.22 -13.86 -5.30
CA ARG A 317 -4.22 -12.43 -5.66
C ARG A 317 -5.28 -12.21 -6.73
N LYS A 318 -6.33 -11.46 -6.41
CA LYS A 318 -7.27 -10.97 -7.44
C LYS A 318 -6.50 -9.95 -8.29
N SER A 319 -6.17 -10.36 -9.51
CA SER A 319 -5.66 -9.51 -10.60
C SER A 319 -6.65 -8.42 -10.97
#